data_AF-A0A2V7PB34-F1
#
_entry.id   AF-A0A2V7PB34-F1
#
_cell.length_a   1.000
_cell.length_b   1.000
_cell.length_c   1.000
_cell.angle_alpha   90.00
_cell.angle_beta   90.00
_cell.angle_gamma   90.00
#
_symmetry.space_group_name_H-M   'P 1'
#
loop_
_entity.id
_entity.type
_entity.pdbx_description
1 polymer ?
#
loop_
_entity_poly.entity_id
_entity_poly.type
_entity_poly.pdbx_seq_one_letter_code
_entity_poly.pdbx_strand_id
1 'polypeptide(L)'
;MKLLMPLRVPELAPSLGRIIVPRRQQPPWVPLDDIREELATRVLELGGEGRAAAAREPQGDERARVLEVTGRRAWAAAWDNAVRRAAQRVAAALDSEITRIARQVRLPRLRLRRHLLTNAEKRAIAARLGTGGGTFVVALDALEAAAARAADASVLEKETHAAWQEALRTVARRLEAAWLALESEVEAERERWNAELDALAGWRPSLWPIFVVWTPVAVLLLWLALMLGGYVPAPAWLAARLGF
;
A
#
# COMPACT_ATOMS: atom_id res chain seq x y z
N MET A 1 6.81 -43.58 30.13
CA MET A 1 5.80 -42.60 29.63
C MET A 1 6.29 -41.21 29.93
N LYS A 2 6.45 -40.35 28.90
CA LYS A 2 6.82 -38.94 29.07
C LYS A 2 5.52 -38.17 29.35
N LEU A 3 5.31 -37.74 30.58
CA LEU A 3 4.20 -36.82 30.88
C LEU A 3 4.51 -35.50 30.18
N LEU A 4 3.61 -35.05 29.31
CA LEU A 4 3.71 -33.78 28.60
C LEU A 4 2.87 -32.74 29.33
N MET A 5 3.39 -31.52 29.46
CA MET A 5 2.69 -30.43 30.11
C MET A 5 1.75 -29.75 29.10
N PRO A 6 0.54 -29.33 29.49
CA PRO A 6 -0.29 -28.50 28.61
C PRO A 6 0.42 -27.18 28.30
N LEU A 7 0.48 -26.83 27.01
CA LEU A 7 1.03 -25.56 26.54
C LEU A 7 0.11 -24.42 26.98
N ARG A 8 0.65 -23.41 27.68
CA ARG A 8 -0.10 -22.21 28.02
C ARG A 8 0.23 -21.09 27.05
N VAL A 9 -0.74 -20.66 26.25
CA VAL A 9 -0.60 -19.50 25.38
C VAL A 9 -0.70 -18.21 26.21
N PRO A 10 0.26 -17.28 26.11
CA PRO A 10 0.24 -16.03 26.85
C PRO A 10 -0.80 -15.04 26.28
N GLU A 11 -1.29 -14.13 27.12
CA GLU A 11 -2.09 -12.99 26.66
C GLU A 11 -1.23 -12.06 25.78
N LEU A 12 -1.70 -11.82 24.54
CA LEU A 12 -0.95 -11.06 23.54
C LEU A 12 -1.26 -9.56 23.57
N ALA A 13 -2.44 -9.16 24.05
CA ALA A 13 -2.88 -7.75 24.06
C ALA A 13 -1.86 -6.79 24.70
N PRO A 14 -1.22 -7.11 25.84
CA PRO A 14 -0.20 -6.23 26.44
C PRO A 14 1.05 -6.05 25.56
N SER A 15 1.32 -6.98 24.64
CA SER A 15 2.51 -6.99 23.78
C SER A 15 2.28 -6.34 22.41
N LEU A 16 1.04 -5.92 22.10
CA LEU A 16 0.64 -5.37 20.81
C LEU A 16 0.67 -3.82 20.77
N GLY A 17 0.74 -3.16 21.94
CA GLY A 17 1.05 -1.73 22.05
C GLY A 17 0.21 -0.82 21.15
N ARG A 18 0.90 -0.06 20.28
CA ARG A 18 0.31 0.94 19.37
C ARG A 18 -0.50 0.35 18.22
N ILE A 19 -0.39 -0.95 17.94
CA ILE A 19 -1.21 -1.58 16.91
C ILE A 19 -2.68 -1.68 17.33
N ILE A 20 -2.97 -1.70 18.64
CA ILE A 20 -4.34 -1.69 19.18
C ILE A 20 -4.81 -0.24 19.39
N VAL A 21 -3.97 0.60 20.00
CA VAL A 21 -4.28 2.00 20.28
C VAL A 21 -3.36 2.91 19.47
N PRO A 22 -3.81 3.38 18.29
CA PRO A 22 -3.00 4.26 17.46
C PRO A 22 -2.87 5.62 18.15
N ARG A 23 -1.65 6.15 18.22
CA ARG A 23 -1.38 7.50 18.75
C ARG A 23 -0.84 8.38 17.63
N ARG A 24 -1.72 8.77 16.69
CA ARG A 24 -1.35 9.70 15.62
C ARG A 24 -1.70 11.14 16.02
N GLN A 25 -0.79 12.07 15.71
CA GLN A 25 -0.99 13.51 15.90
C GLN A 25 -1.59 14.18 14.66
N GLN A 26 -1.43 13.56 13.49
CA GLN A 26 -1.89 14.07 12.20
C GLN A 26 -2.67 12.98 11.45
N PRO A 27 -3.67 13.36 10.63
CA PRO A 27 -4.37 12.42 9.77
C PRO A 27 -3.39 11.81 8.74
N PRO A 28 -3.41 10.48 8.53
CA PRO A 28 -2.53 9.84 7.56
C PRO A 28 -2.92 10.22 6.14
N TRP A 29 -1.97 10.17 5.20
CA TRP A 29 -2.27 10.35 3.77
C TRP A 29 -3.27 9.30 3.25
N VAL A 30 -3.05 8.04 3.63
CA VAL A 30 -3.93 6.91 3.30
C VAL A 30 -4.47 6.32 4.60
N PRO A 31 -5.80 6.25 4.80
CA PRO A 31 -6.37 5.62 5.98
C PRO A 31 -6.16 4.10 5.91
N LEU A 32 -5.38 3.57 6.85
CA LEU A 32 -5.10 2.14 7.00
C LEU A 32 -5.61 1.57 8.33
N ASP A 33 -6.42 2.32 9.07
CA ASP A 33 -6.90 1.93 10.39
C ASP A 33 -7.79 0.69 10.36
N ASP A 34 -8.60 0.52 9.32
CA ASP A 34 -9.39 -0.69 9.13
C ASP A 34 -8.49 -1.93 8.99
N ILE A 35 -7.41 -1.82 8.21
CA ILE A 35 -6.44 -2.92 8.01
C ILE A 35 -5.68 -3.20 9.31
N ARG A 36 -5.28 -2.14 10.04
CA ARG A 36 -4.62 -2.26 11.35
C ARG A 36 -5.51 -3.02 12.34
N GLU A 37 -6.77 -2.62 12.44
CA GLU A 37 -7.73 -3.19 13.37
C GLU A 37 -8.05 -4.64 13.03
N GLU A 38 -8.22 -4.96 11.75
CA GLU A 38 -8.40 -6.35 11.29
C GLU A 38 -7.16 -7.21 11.59
N LEU A 39 -5.94 -6.68 11.37
CA LEU A 39 -4.70 -7.40 11.70
C LEU A 39 -4.57 -7.64 13.21
N ALA A 40 -4.81 -6.62 14.02
CA ALA A 40 -4.78 -6.74 15.49
C ALA A 40 -5.83 -7.74 15.98
N THR A 41 -7.05 -7.67 15.44
CA THR A 41 -8.14 -8.59 15.74
C THR A 41 -7.74 -10.02 15.38
N ARG A 42 -7.20 -10.25 14.17
CA ARG A 42 -6.80 -11.59 13.74
C ARG A 42 -5.72 -12.19 14.63
N VAL A 43 -4.75 -11.39 15.07
CA VAL A 43 -3.69 -11.87 15.97
C VAL A 43 -4.24 -12.21 17.36
N LEU A 44 -5.18 -11.41 17.88
CA LEU A 44 -5.87 -11.72 19.12
C LEU A 44 -6.73 -12.99 19.01
N GLU A 45 -7.41 -13.19 17.88
CA GLU A 45 -8.13 -14.42 17.57
C GLU A 45 -7.20 -15.63 17.56
N LEU A 46 -6.04 -15.57 16.88
CA LEU A 46 -5.05 -16.66 16.89
C LEU A 46 -4.60 -17.01 18.32
N GLY A 47 -4.37 -15.99 19.17
CA GLY A 47 -4.06 -16.19 20.58
C GLY A 47 -5.22 -16.78 21.38
N GLY A 48 -6.46 -16.41 21.07
CA GLY A 48 -7.68 -16.95 21.67
C GLY A 48 -7.96 -18.40 21.26
N GLU A 49 -7.87 -18.70 19.97
CA GLU A 49 -7.96 -20.04 19.40
C GLU A 49 -6.90 -20.98 20.00
N GLY A 50 -5.66 -20.48 20.16
CA GLY A 50 -4.58 -21.21 20.83
C GLY A 50 -4.90 -21.50 22.31
N ARG A 51 -5.41 -20.52 23.06
CA ARG A 51 -5.84 -20.73 24.46
C ARG A 51 -7.01 -21.71 24.57
N ALA A 52 -7.99 -21.60 23.68
CA ALA A 52 -9.14 -22.51 23.63
C ALA A 52 -8.72 -23.94 23.30
N ALA A 53 -7.76 -24.11 22.38
CA ALA A 53 -7.19 -25.42 22.07
C ALA A 53 -6.40 -26.00 23.26
N ALA A 54 -5.69 -25.17 24.02
CA ALA A 54 -4.95 -25.58 25.21
C ALA A 54 -5.84 -25.94 26.43
N ALA A 55 -7.11 -25.51 26.44
CA ALA A 55 -8.04 -25.70 27.55
C ALA A 55 -8.92 -26.96 27.42
N ARG A 56 -8.87 -27.66 26.28
CA ARG A 56 -9.61 -28.91 26.06
C ARG A 56 -8.89 -30.10 26.75
N GLU A 57 -9.63 -31.18 27.00
CA GLU A 57 -9.11 -32.36 27.71
C GLU A 57 -8.09 -33.14 26.87
N PRO A 58 -7.01 -33.66 27.47
CA PRO A 58 -5.82 -34.12 26.76
C PRO A 58 -6.08 -35.34 25.87
N GLN A 59 -6.44 -35.09 24.61
CA GLN A 59 -6.25 -36.00 23.50
C GLN A 59 -4.97 -35.58 22.77
N GLY A 60 -4.05 -36.52 22.51
CA GLY A 60 -2.64 -36.27 22.15
C GLY A 60 -2.34 -35.28 21.01
N ASP A 61 -3.34 -34.86 20.22
CA ASP A 61 -3.23 -33.91 19.11
C ASP A 61 -3.39 -32.43 19.48
N GLU A 62 -3.80 -32.09 20.72
CA GLU A 62 -4.04 -30.69 21.09
C GLU A 62 -2.80 -29.81 21.06
N ARG A 63 -1.65 -30.37 21.45
CA ARG A 63 -0.36 -29.66 21.44
C ARG A 63 0.03 -29.24 20.02
N ALA A 64 -0.14 -30.15 19.06
CA ALA A 64 0.12 -29.87 17.65
C ALA A 64 -0.79 -28.74 17.15
N ARG A 65 -2.08 -28.78 17.51
CA ARG A 65 -3.05 -27.73 17.15
C ARG A 65 -2.71 -26.36 17.75
N VAL A 66 -2.28 -26.30 19.02
CA VAL A 66 -1.85 -25.03 19.65
C VAL A 66 -0.67 -24.43 18.89
N LEU A 67 0.34 -25.25 18.57
CA LEU A 67 1.54 -24.82 17.85
C LEU A 67 1.24 -24.45 16.39
N GLU A 68 0.28 -25.10 15.74
CA GLU A 68 -0.16 -24.77 14.39
C GLU A 68 -0.85 -23.40 14.34
N VAL A 69 -1.85 -23.19 15.20
CA VAL A 69 -2.67 -21.96 15.22
C VAL A 69 -1.84 -20.75 15.66
N THR A 70 -0.96 -20.92 16.65
CA THR A 70 -0.07 -19.83 17.12
C THR A 70 1.26 -19.78 16.37
N GLY A 71 1.45 -20.63 15.36
CA GLY A 71 2.71 -20.82 14.68
C GLY A 71 3.00 -19.79 13.59
N ARG A 72 4.22 -19.88 13.05
CA ARG A 72 4.74 -18.99 12.00
C ARG A 72 3.76 -18.76 10.85
N ARG A 73 3.17 -19.83 10.31
CA ARG A 73 2.31 -19.75 9.11
C ARG A 73 1.07 -18.89 9.31
N ALA A 74 0.41 -19.02 10.47
CA ALA A 74 -0.80 -18.29 10.78
C ALA A 74 -0.52 -16.78 10.90
N TRP A 75 0.55 -16.41 11.59
CA TRP A 75 0.97 -15.02 11.76
C TRP A 75 1.49 -14.40 10.45
N ALA A 76 2.29 -15.15 9.68
CA ALA A 76 2.78 -14.70 8.38
C ALA A 76 1.62 -14.44 7.40
N ALA A 77 0.62 -15.33 7.37
CA ALA A 77 -0.55 -15.15 6.51
C ALA A 77 -1.36 -13.89 6.88
N ALA A 78 -1.53 -13.60 8.18
CA ALA A 78 -2.19 -12.38 8.63
C ALA A 78 -1.41 -11.11 8.21
N TRP A 79 -0.08 -11.13 8.40
CA TRP A 79 0.81 -10.05 7.97
C TRP A 79 0.79 -9.82 6.46
N ASP A 80 0.94 -10.88 5.65
CA ASP A 80 0.98 -10.78 4.19
C ASP A 80 -0.35 -10.27 3.62
N ASN A 81 -1.48 -10.63 4.24
CA ASN A 81 -2.79 -10.09 3.88
C ASN A 81 -2.85 -8.58 4.15
N ALA A 82 -2.42 -8.14 5.34
CA ALA A 82 -2.40 -6.74 5.72
C ALA A 82 -1.51 -5.90 4.78
N VAL A 83 -0.29 -6.37 4.49
CA VAL A 83 0.64 -5.71 3.54
C VAL A 83 0.01 -5.60 2.16
N ARG A 84 -0.61 -6.68 1.67
CA ARG A 84 -1.25 -6.69 0.35
C ARG A 84 -2.40 -5.69 0.26
N ARG A 85 -3.27 -5.64 1.27
CA ARG A 85 -4.38 -4.68 1.33
C ARG A 85 -3.89 -3.24 1.44
N ALA A 86 -2.86 -3.00 2.26
CA ALA A 86 -2.25 -1.68 2.38
C ALA A 86 -1.66 -1.22 1.05
N ALA A 87 -0.90 -2.08 0.37
CA ALA A 87 -0.32 -1.78 -0.94
C ALA A 87 -1.39 -1.48 -2.01
N GLN A 88 -2.47 -2.25 -2.05
CA GLN A 88 -3.60 -2.00 -2.95
C GLN A 88 -4.23 -0.63 -2.66
N ARG A 89 -4.36 -0.25 -1.39
CA ARG A 89 -4.97 1.02 -1.01
C ARG A 89 -4.08 2.21 -1.32
N VAL A 90 -2.78 2.10 -1.07
CA VAL A 90 -1.77 3.11 -1.46
C VAL A 90 -1.76 3.29 -2.97
N ALA A 91 -1.73 2.21 -3.73
CA ALA A 91 -1.80 2.28 -5.19
C ALA A 91 -3.10 2.95 -5.69
N ALA A 92 -4.24 2.62 -5.09
CA ALA A 92 -5.52 3.25 -5.43
C ALA A 92 -5.54 4.74 -5.09
N ALA A 93 -4.96 5.14 -3.95
CA ALA A 93 -4.83 6.54 -3.56
C ALA A 93 -3.98 7.33 -4.57
N LEU A 94 -2.84 6.80 -4.98
CA LEU A 94 -1.98 7.39 -6.03
C LEU A 94 -2.70 7.50 -7.37
N ASP A 95 -3.33 6.43 -7.86
CA ASP A 95 -4.11 6.46 -9.11
C ASP A 95 -5.21 7.53 -9.06
N SER A 96 -5.86 7.69 -7.89
CA SER A 96 -6.89 8.72 -7.67
C SER A 96 -6.33 10.13 -7.69
N GLU A 97 -5.14 10.33 -7.12
CA GLU A 97 -4.43 11.61 -7.06
C GLU A 97 -3.92 12.04 -8.43
N ILE A 98 -3.30 11.12 -9.19
CA ILE A 98 -2.93 11.30 -10.59
C ILE A 98 -4.16 11.70 -11.42
N THR A 99 -5.27 10.97 -11.25
CA THR A 99 -6.51 11.25 -11.98
C THR A 99 -7.13 12.59 -11.59
N ARG A 100 -6.98 13.03 -10.34
CA ARG A 100 -7.44 14.33 -9.85
C ARG A 100 -6.62 15.46 -10.46
N ILE A 101 -5.29 15.37 -10.41
CA ILE A 101 -4.39 16.38 -11.00
C ILE A 101 -4.60 16.45 -12.52
N ALA A 102 -4.66 15.30 -13.20
CA ALA A 102 -4.92 15.24 -14.64
C ALA A 102 -6.23 15.93 -15.05
N ARG A 103 -7.28 15.84 -14.21
CA ARG A 103 -8.54 16.57 -14.43
C ARG A 103 -8.37 18.07 -14.27
N GLN A 104 -7.61 18.52 -13.26
CA GLN A 104 -7.34 19.94 -13.02
C GLN A 104 -6.58 20.58 -14.18
N VAL A 105 -5.56 19.89 -14.72
CA VAL A 105 -4.76 20.37 -15.86
C VAL A 105 -5.40 20.06 -17.23
N ARG A 106 -6.59 19.45 -17.25
CA ARG A 106 -7.32 19.04 -18.47
C ARG A 106 -6.49 18.13 -19.39
N LEU A 107 -5.75 17.19 -18.82
CA LEU A 107 -4.92 16.26 -19.57
C LEU A 107 -5.79 15.33 -20.46
N PRO A 108 -5.42 15.10 -21.73
CA PRO A 108 -6.11 14.14 -22.58
C PRO A 108 -6.09 12.71 -22.02
N ARG A 109 -7.20 11.97 -22.16
CA ARG A 109 -7.36 10.60 -21.63
C ARG A 109 -6.28 9.63 -22.08
N LEU A 110 -5.81 9.73 -23.33
CA LEU A 110 -4.75 8.86 -23.85
C LEU A 110 -3.40 9.10 -23.17
N ARG A 111 -3.12 10.34 -22.75
CA ARG A 111 -1.91 10.67 -21.99
C ARG A 111 -2.05 10.25 -20.53
N LEU A 112 -3.22 10.47 -19.92
CA LEU A 112 -3.51 10.01 -18.55
C LEU A 112 -3.21 8.51 -18.38
N ARG A 113 -3.62 7.66 -19.34
CA ARG A 113 -3.35 6.21 -19.28
C ARG A 113 -1.87 5.85 -19.15
N ARG A 114 -0.95 6.72 -19.59
CA ARG A 114 0.50 6.49 -19.46
C ARG A 114 1.07 6.90 -18.10
N HIS A 115 0.31 7.68 -17.33
CA HIS A 115 0.71 8.14 -15.99
C HIS A 115 0.08 7.31 -14.87
N LEU A 116 -0.91 6.47 -15.16
CA LEU A 116 -1.47 5.55 -14.16
C LEU A 116 -0.46 4.47 -13.80
N LEU A 117 -0.53 3.99 -12.55
CA LEU A 117 0.37 2.98 -12.04
C LEU A 117 0.28 1.68 -12.84
N THR A 118 1.41 1.22 -13.32
CA THR A 118 1.62 -0.08 -13.94
C THR A 118 1.57 -1.21 -12.90
N ASN A 119 1.33 -2.43 -13.35
CA ASN A 119 1.41 -3.62 -12.49
C ASN A 119 2.83 -3.85 -11.90
N ALA A 120 3.87 -3.33 -12.56
CA ALA A 120 5.22 -3.40 -12.03
C ALA A 120 5.40 -2.45 -10.83
N GLU A 121 4.92 -1.20 -10.95
CA GLU A 121 4.97 -0.22 -9.87
C GLU A 121 4.10 -0.63 -8.68
N LYS A 122 2.90 -1.18 -8.93
CA LYS A 122 2.03 -1.72 -7.86
C LYS A 122 2.73 -2.85 -7.07
N ARG A 123 3.47 -3.72 -7.76
CA ARG A 123 4.29 -4.75 -7.10
C ARG A 123 5.49 -4.17 -6.36
N ALA A 124 6.12 -3.13 -6.90
CA ALA A 124 7.23 -2.45 -6.25
C ALA A 124 6.79 -1.75 -4.95
N ILE A 125 5.63 -1.10 -4.96
CA ILE A 125 4.99 -0.52 -3.75
C ILE A 125 4.75 -1.62 -2.71
N ALA A 126 4.15 -2.74 -3.11
CA ALA A 126 3.90 -3.86 -2.20
C ALA A 126 5.20 -4.42 -1.60
N ALA A 127 6.24 -4.58 -2.40
CA ALA A 127 7.55 -5.05 -1.93
C ALA A 127 8.17 -4.07 -0.92
N ARG A 128 8.15 -2.76 -1.21
CA ARG A 128 8.68 -1.73 -0.30
C ARG A 128 7.95 -1.71 1.03
N LEU A 129 6.62 -1.69 1.01
CA LEU A 129 5.79 -1.76 2.22
C LEU A 129 6.07 -3.03 3.04
N GLY A 130 6.34 -4.16 2.38
CA GLY A 130 6.70 -5.42 3.04
C GLY A 130 8.08 -5.43 3.69
N THR A 131 9.02 -4.57 3.25
CA THR A 131 10.41 -4.52 3.76
C THR A 131 10.47 -4.27 5.27
N GLY A 132 9.53 -3.47 5.80
CA GLY A 132 9.41 -3.19 7.24
C GLY A 132 9.15 -4.43 8.09
N GLY A 133 8.67 -5.53 7.49
CA GLY A 133 8.41 -6.81 8.15
C GLY A 133 9.63 -7.69 8.40
N GLY A 134 10.84 -7.33 7.94
CA GLY A 134 12.01 -8.21 8.02
C GLY A 134 12.34 -8.71 9.44
N THR A 135 12.34 -7.82 10.44
CA THR A 135 12.60 -8.20 11.84
C THR A 135 11.47 -9.03 12.46
N PHE A 136 10.25 -8.89 11.96
CA PHE A 136 9.11 -9.71 12.34
C PHE A 136 9.23 -11.12 11.75
N VAL A 137 9.62 -11.26 10.49
CA VAL A 137 9.87 -12.57 9.86
C VAL A 137 10.94 -13.36 10.62
N VAL A 138 12.04 -12.70 11.02
CA VAL A 138 13.09 -13.32 11.85
C VAL A 138 12.54 -13.77 13.21
N ALA A 139 11.67 -12.98 13.83
CA ALA A 139 11.02 -13.38 15.09
C ALA A 139 10.08 -14.57 14.90
N LEU A 140 9.38 -14.65 13.76
CA LEU A 140 8.56 -15.80 13.41
C LEU A 140 9.39 -17.08 13.17
N ASP A 141 10.58 -16.96 12.58
CA ASP A 141 11.51 -18.09 12.42
C ASP A 141 12.01 -18.58 13.79
N ALA A 142 12.33 -17.65 14.70
CA ALA A 142 12.70 -17.97 16.08
C ALA A 142 11.56 -18.64 16.85
N LEU A 143 10.31 -18.21 16.62
CA LEU A 143 9.11 -18.83 17.17
C LEU A 143 8.93 -20.25 16.65
N GLU A 144 9.11 -20.51 15.35
CA GLU A 144 9.01 -21.85 14.78
C GLU A 144 10.08 -22.79 15.36
N ALA A 145 11.32 -22.31 15.51
CA ALA A 145 12.39 -23.08 16.16
C ALA A 145 12.11 -23.34 17.65
N ALA A 146 11.47 -22.41 18.37
CA ALA A 146 11.04 -22.62 19.75
C ALA A 146 9.84 -23.58 19.84
N ALA A 147 8.90 -23.51 18.91
CA ALA A 147 7.74 -24.38 18.81
C ALA A 147 8.15 -25.84 18.56
N ALA A 148 9.12 -26.09 17.68
CA ALA A 148 9.64 -27.44 17.43
C ALA A 148 10.23 -28.06 18.70
N ARG A 149 11.06 -27.31 19.45
CA ARG A 149 11.59 -27.77 20.74
C ARG A 149 10.49 -27.97 21.78
N ALA A 150 9.51 -27.07 21.80
CA ALA A 150 8.36 -27.14 22.68
C ALA A 150 7.32 -28.18 22.25
N ALA A 151 7.46 -28.88 21.13
CA ALA A 151 6.58 -29.99 20.76
C ALA A 151 6.98 -31.28 21.51
N ASP A 152 8.29 -31.52 21.62
CA ASP A 152 8.86 -32.74 22.20
C ASP A 152 9.20 -32.62 23.70
N ALA A 153 9.08 -31.42 24.27
CA ALA A 153 9.48 -31.12 25.64
C ALA A 153 8.62 -31.84 26.70
N SER A 154 9.26 -32.47 27.68
CA SER A 154 8.60 -33.06 28.87
C SER A 154 8.14 -32.01 29.89
N VAL A 155 7.32 -32.44 30.86
CA VAL A 155 6.95 -31.65 32.05
C VAL A 155 8.15 -31.08 32.83
N LEU A 156 9.32 -31.73 32.75
CA LEU A 156 10.53 -31.27 33.45
C LEU A 156 11.24 -30.13 32.71
N GLU A 157 11.00 -29.97 31.41
CA GLU A 157 11.63 -28.96 30.54
C GLU A 157 10.84 -27.64 30.54
N LYS A 158 10.61 -27.08 31.74
CA LYS A 158 9.85 -25.84 31.92
C LYS A 158 10.46 -24.64 31.18
N GLU A 159 11.78 -24.60 31.08
CA GLU A 159 12.50 -23.55 30.35
C GLU A 159 12.17 -23.54 28.86
N THR A 160 12.00 -24.70 28.24
CA THR A 160 11.60 -24.82 26.83
C THR A 160 10.22 -24.22 26.57
N HIS A 161 9.28 -24.45 27.50
CA HIS A 161 7.93 -23.89 27.43
C HIS A 161 7.95 -22.36 27.62
N ALA A 162 8.75 -21.87 28.58
CA ALA A 162 8.92 -20.44 28.82
C ALA A 162 9.56 -19.74 27.61
N ALA A 163 10.56 -20.37 26.97
CA ALA A 163 11.21 -19.84 25.77
C ALA A 163 10.23 -19.71 24.59
N TRP A 164 9.33 -20.67 24.39
CA TRP A 164 8.28 -20.56 23.37
C TRP A 164 7.27 -19.44 23.68
N GLN A 165 6.83 -19.31 24.93
CA GLN A 165 5.94 -18.21 25.32
C GLN A 165 6.61 -16.83 25.12
N GLU A 166 7.90 -16.71 25.42
CA GLU A 166 8.63 -15.47 25.21
C GLU A 166 8.86 -15.18 23.73
N ALA A 167 9.07 -16.21 22.90
CA ALA A 167 9.10 -16.07 21.45
C ALA A 167 7.75 -15.53 20.93
N LEU A 168 6.61 -16.03 21.42
CA LEU A 168 5.29 -15.50 21.06
C LEU A 168 5.13 -14.01 21.42
N ARG A 169 5.52 -13.60 22.64
CA ARG A 169 5.48 -12.18 23.04
C ARG A 169 6.43 -11.32 22.22
N THR A 170 7.57 -11.87 21.81
CA THR A 170 8.54 -11.19 20.95
C THR A 170 7.96 -10.98 19.56
N VAL A 171 7.30 -11.98 18.98
CA VAL A 171 6.61 -11.87 17.70
C VAL A 171 5.53 -10.79 17.76
N ALA A 172 4.72 -10.74 18.82
CA ALA A 172 3.72 -9.67 19.00
C ALA A 172 4.35 -8.27 19.02
N ARG A 173 5.44 -8.07 19.78
CA ARG A 173 6.18 -6.80 19.83
C ARG A 173 6.79 -6.43 18.47
N ARG A 174 7.28 -7.42 17.72
CA ARG A 174 7.87 -7.21 16.39
C ARG A 174 6.81 -6.93 15.33
N LEU A 175 5.60 -7.46 15.48
CA LEU A 175 4.46 -7.11 14.63
C LEU A 175 4.09 -5.64 14.76
N GLU A 176 4.06 -5.10 16.00
CA GLU A 176 3.86 -3.67 16.23
C GLU A 176 4.93 -2.83 15.50
N ALA A 177 6.21 -3.18 15.67
CA ALA A 177 7.30 -2.50 15.00
C ALA A 177 7.19 -2.58 13.47
N ALA A 178 6.81 -3.73 12.92
CA ALA A 178 6.60 -3.93 11.49
C ALA A 178 5.44 -3.08 10.95
N TRP A 179 4.33 -2.96 11.70
CA TRP A 179 3.22 -2.09 11.33
C TRP A 179 3.63 -0.61 11.29
N LEU A 180 4.37 -0.14 12.30
CA LEU A 180 4.87 1.24 12.33
C LEU A 180 5.86 1.52 11.19
N ALA A 181 6.71 0.54 10.86
CA ALA A 181 7.59 0.64 9.71
C ALA A 181 6.81 0.71 8.38
N LEU A 182 5.73 -0.08 8.25
CA LEU A 182 4.83 0.00 7.09
C LEU A 182 4.22 1.39 6.96
N GLU A 183 3.68 1.97 8.04
CA GLU A 183 3.14 3.34 8.03
C GLU A 183 4.20 4.37 7.61
N SER A 184 5.45 4.22 8.08
CA SER A 184 6.54 5.10 7.67
C SER A 184 6.89 4.97 6.19
N GLU A 185 6.83 3.76 5.63
CA GLU A 185 7.06 3.54 4.20
C GLU A 185 5.92 4.06 3.32
N VAL A 186 4.68 4.13 3.84
CA VAL A 186 3.57 4.79 3.13
C VAL A 186 3.86 6.28 2.95
N GLU A 187 4.34 6.95 4.00
CA GLU A 187 4.71 8.37 3.91
C GLU A 187 5.95 8.56 3.02
N ALA A 188 6.96 7.67 3.11
CA ALA A 188 8.10 7.70 2.20
C ALA A 188 7.68 7.48 0.73
N GLU A 189 6.68 6.63 0.47
CA GLU A 189 6.13 6.44 -0.87
C GLU A 189 5.46 7.72 -1.36
N ARG A 190 4.70 8.41 -0.51
CA ARG A 190 4.13 9.72 -0.85
C ARG A 190 5.20 10.71 -1.29
N GLU A 191 6.27 10.83 -0.51
CA GLU A 191 7.40 11.73 -0.80
C GLU A 191 8.07 11.41 -2.14
N ARG A 192 8.24 10.11 -2.44
CA ARG A 192 8.80 9.65 -3.72
C ARG A 192 7.96 10.11 -4.91
N TRP A 193 6.63 10.06 -4.79
CA TRP A 193 5.72 10.43 -5.88
C TRP A 193 5.48 11.94 -6.02
N ASN A 194 5.78 12.76 -5.00
CA ASN A 194 5.53 14.20 -5.05
C ASN A 194 6.16 14.87 -6.28
N ALA A 195 7.41 14.54 -6.63
CA ALA A 195 8.08 15.12 -7.79
C ALA A 195 7.37 14.80 -9.12
N GLU A 196 6.84 13.58 -9.27
CA GLU A 196 6.08 13.19 -10.46
C GLU A 196 4.70 13.84 -10.49
N LEU A 197 4.03 13.95 -9.35
CA LEU A 197 2.76 14.65 -9.20
C LEU A 197 2.91 16.14 -9.51
N ASP A 198 3.99 16.77 -9.07
CA ASP A 198 4.32 18.17 -9.36
C ASP A 198 4.61 18.39 -10.86
N ALA A 199 5.35 17.48 -11.49
CA ALA A 199 5.60 17.52 -12.92
C ALA A 199 4.30 17.39 -13.74
N LEU A 200 3.38 16.52 -13.29
CA LEU A 200 2.06 16.37 -13.88
C LEU A 200 1.20 17.63 -13.67
N ALA A 201 1.25 18.23 -12.48
CA ALA A 201 0.53 19.46 -12.16
C ALA A 201 1.05 20.68 -12.95
N GLY A 202 2.34 20.69 -13.29
CA GLY A 202 2.97 21.69 -14.16
C GLY A 202 2.61 21.55 -15.64
N TRP A 203 1.91 20.49 -16.04
CA TRP A 203 1.56 20.28 -17.45
C TRP A 203 0.71 21.41 -18.01
N ARG A 204 1.15 21.97 -19.15
CA ARG A 204 0.37 22.92 -19.93
C ARG A 204 0.11 22.37 -21.33
N PRO A 205 -1.11 22.53 -21.87
CA PRO A 205 -1.37 22.19 -23.26
C PRO A 205 -0.54 23.11 -24.16
N SER A 206 0.14 22.53 -25.14
CA SER A 206 0.82 23.32 -26.17
C SER A 206 -0.24 24.03 -27.02
N LEU A 207 -0.27 25.36 -26.97
CA LEU A 207 -1.15 26.19 -27.80
C LEU A 207 -0.60 26.43 -29.21
N TRP A 208 0.61 25.94 -29.50
CA TRP A 208 1.28 26.09 -30.80
C TRP A 208 0.40 25.69 -32.00
N PRO A 209 -0.35 24.57 -31.98
CA PRO A 209 -1.22 24.20 -33.09
C PRO A 209 -2.31 25.24 -33.35
N ILE A 210 -2.81 25.88 -32.30
CA ILE A 210 -3.80 26.96 -32.43
C ILE A 210 -3.15 28.13 -33.14
N PHE A 211 -1.96 28.58 -32.71
CA PHE A 211 -1.25 29.67 -33.36
C PHE A 211 -0.94 29.38 -34.84
N VAL A 212 -0.52 28.16 -35.17
CA VAL A 212 -0.22 27.76 -36.55
C VAL A 212 -1.44 27.82 -37.46
N VAL A 213 -2.63 27.51 -36.94
CA VAL A 213 -3.87 27.57 -37.73
C VAL A 213 -4.47 28.97 -37.75
N TRP A 214 -4.48 29.66 -36.61
CA TRP A 214 -5.11 30.98 -36.48
C TRP A 214 -4.33 32.08 -37.21
N THR A 215 -3.00 32.00 -37.23
CA THR A 215 -2.15 33.00 -37.89
C THR A 215 -2.46 33.13 -39.40
N PRO A 216 -2.44 32.06 -40.21
CA PRO A 216 -2.74 32.18 -41.64
C PRO A 216 -4.20 32.59 -41.89
N VAL A 217 -5.15 32.14 -41.06
CA VAL A 217 -6.55 32.56 -41.16
C VAL A 217 -6.70 34.06 -40.88
N ALA A 218 -6.05 34.58 -39.83
CA ALA A 218 -6.06 36.00 -39.52
C ALA A 218 -5.42 36.83 -40.64
N VAL A 219 -4.29 36.37 -41.19
CA VAL A 219 -3.63 37.02 -42.34
C VAL A 219 -4.55 37.05 -43.55
N LEU A 220 -5.23 35.94 -43.87
CA LEU A 220 -6.16 35.87 -44.99
C LEU A 220 -7.37 36.79 -44.79
N LEU A 221 -7.95 36.82 -43.59
CA LEU A 221 -9.07 37.70 -43.26
C LEU A 221 -8.66 39.18 -43.31
N LEU A 222 -7.48 39.52 -42.80
CA LEU A 222 -6.93 40.88 -42.89
C LEU A 222 -6.72 41.30 -44.35
N TRP A 223 -6.15 40.42 -45.17
CA TRP A 223 -5.94 40.65 -46.60
C TRP A 223 -7.27 40.85 -47.34
N LEU A 224 -8.28 40.03 -47.07
CA LEU A 224 -9.63 40.18 -47.61
C LEU A 224 -10.26 41.51 -47.18
N ALA A 225 -10.17 41.88 -45.90
CA ALA A 225 -10.71 43.14 -45.40
C ALA A 225 -10.03 44.36 -46.05
N LEU A 226 -8.70 44.31 -46.25
CA LEU A 226 -7.95 45.35 -46.95
C LEU A 226 -8.36 45.47 -48.42
N MET A 227 -8.66 44.37 -49.09
CA MET A 227 -9.18 44.39 -50.46
C MET A 227 -10.60 44.95 -50.55
N LEU A 228 -11.50 44.50 -49.68
CA LEU A 228 -12.89 44.98 -49.62
C LEU A 228 -12.97 46.46 -49.21
N GLY A 229 -12.05 46.93 -48.35
CA GLY A 229 -11.95 48.33 -47.96
C GLY A 229 -11.27 49.24 -48.98
N GLY A 230 -10.77 48.71 -50.10
CA GLY A 230 -10.14 49.49 -51.17
C GLY A 230 -8.70 49.93 -50.90
N TYR A 231 -8.05 49.40 -49.85
CA TYR A 231 -6.67 49.76 -49.49
C TYR A 231 -5.61 48.96 -50.27
N VAL A 232 -5.98 47.82 -50.86
CA VAL A 232 -5.09 46.95 -51.68
C VAL A 232 -5.82 46.55 -52.97
N PRO A 233 -5.18 46.64 -54.15
CA PRO A 233 -5.80 46.26 -55.41
C PRO A 233 -6.09 44.76 -55.48
N ALA A 234 -7.30 44.39 -55.92
CA ALA A 234 -7.67 42.99 -56.14
C ALA A 234 -6.72 42.31 -57.14
N PRO A 235 -6.34 41.03 -56.92
CA PRO A 235 -5.41 40.36 -57.79
C PRO A 235 -6.12 40.00 -59.11
N ALA A 236 -5.38 40.02 -60.21
CA ALA A 236 -5.93 39.98 -61.57
C ALA A 236 -6.86 38.79 -61.85
N TRP A 237 -6.61 37.63 -61.23
CA TRP A 237 -7.43 36.43 -61.38
C TRP A 237 -8.81 36.52 -60.69
N LEU A 238 -8.92 37.34 -59.64
CA LEU A 238 -10.17 37.56 -58.90
C LEU A 238 -10.97 38.70 -59.55
N ALA A 239 -10.29 39.74 -60.04
CA ALA A 239 -10.89 40.81 -60.84
C ALA A 239 -11.55 40.24 -62.12
N ALA A 240 -10.84 39.38 -62.85
CA ALA A 240 -11.35 38.73 -64.07
C ALA A 240 -12.59 37.86 -63.85
N ARG A 241 -12.84 37.38 -62.61
CA ARG A 241 -13.95 36.48 -62.28
C ARG A 241 -15.16 37.20 -61.68
N LEU A 242 -14.96 38.40 -61.14
CA LEU A 242 -16.01 39.22 -60.52
C LEU A 242 -16.52 40.37 -61.42
N GLY A 243 -15.95 40.54 -62.61
CA GLY A 243 -16.49 41.46 -63.64
C GLY A 243 -16.19 42.94 -63.38
N PHE A 244 -15.07 43.23 -62.71
CA PHE A 244 -14.47 44.57 -62.68
C PHE A 244 -13.42 44.70 -63.79
#